data_AF-A0A497NGC9-F1
#
_entry.id   AF-A0A497NGC9-F1
#
_cell.length_a   1.000
_cell.length_b   1.000
_cell.length_c   1.000
_cell.angle_alpha   90.00
_cell.angle_beta   90.00
_cell.angle_gamma   90.00
#
_symmetry.space_group_name_H-M   'P 1'
#
loop_
_entity.id
_entity.type
_entity.pdbx_description
1 polymer ?
#
loop_
_entity_poly.entity_id
_entity_poly.type
_entity_poly.pdbx_seq_one_letter_code
_entity_poly.pdbx_strand_id
1 'polypeptide(L)'
;MRSMKRESSATDRAILQELTKLVKETFLLWDEIWVGFSWRHYYFNHTQRVHALCLTIGRQEGADLRKLEYAATLHDITKRYDGKILTDNQGKRVLDENGFWLNELLMPKRENLVTRLYQTHNQYHKLHNVSGAIIAQKILETYDLPLDFCLSIGSIIKSHLRPDVYNNDSSENFIEKKILNEADTIDANIGLTAFYRNIQIRTHLATYKKDETMLRRYLSTIEPWIERKTAFIDLMTTKTGINIARQRLERMKEVHSEIIEELQNNEHNSLEYGLLGVIKSFMDQNTNPNLEDKLNHLLTDGVLRNGNLKIGTDRETQPTVQRAIKFCQLLSQEVIGQT
;
A
#
# COMPACT_ATOMS: atom_id res chain seq x y z
N MET A 1 -34.35 -13.44 1.59
CA MET A 1 -33.57 -13.51 2.84
C MET A 1 -32.28 -12.74 2.64
N ARG A 2 -32.13 -11.54 3.22
CA ARG A 2 -30.85 -10.83 3.23
C ARG A 2 -29.91 -11.59 4.16
N SER A 3 -28.86 -12.19 3.60
CA SER A 3 -27.81 -12.88 4.35
C SER A 3 -27.30 -11.98 5.48
N MET A 4 -27.39 -12.46 6.72
CA MET A 4 -26.82 -11.78 7.88
C MET A 4 -25.30 -11.71 7.69
N LYS A 5 -24.78 -10.48 7.56
CA LYS A 5 -23.36 -10.14 7.45
C LYS A 5 -22.65 -10.64 8.71
N ARG A 6 -21.80 -11.65 8.58
CA ARG A 6 -21.12 -12.29 9.71
C ARG A 6 -19.80 -11.58 9.98
N GLU A 7 -19.65 -11.04 11.18
CA GLU A 7 -18.33 -10.71 11.73
C GLU A 7 -17.52 -12.00 11.94
N SER A 8 -16.20 -11.89 11.93
CA SER A 8 -15.30 -13.03 12.13
C SER A 8 -15.45 -13.66 13.51
N SER A 9 -15.60 -14.99 13.51
CA SER A 9 -15.66 -15.80 14.72
C SER A 9 -14.32 -15.84 15.47
N ALA A 10 -14.30 -16.41 16.68
CA ALA A 10 -13.02 -16.65 17.38
C ALA A 10 -12.07 -17.54 16.58
N THR A 11 -12.61 -18.54 15.89
CA THR A 11 -11.88 -19.41 14.96
C THR A 11 -11.31 -18.61 13.79
N ASP A 12 -12.10 -17.74 13.16
CA ASP A 12 -11.62 -16.90 12.06
C ASP A 12 -10.47 -15.99 12.50
N ARG A 13 -10.56 -15.40 13.69
CA ARG A 13 -9.48 -14.57 14.24
C ARG A 13 -8.19 -15.35 14.43
N ALA A 14 -8.26 -16.58 14.93
CA ALA A 14 -7.08 -17.43 15.09
C ALA A 14 -6.44 -17.76 13.72
N ILE A 15 -7.26 -18.15 12.73
CA ILE A 15 -6.79 -18.44 11.38
C ILE A 15 -6.14 -17.19 10.76
N LEU A 16 -6.80 -16.03 10.82
CA LEU A 16 -6.27 -14.78 10.26
C LEU A 16 -4.94 -14.36 10.92
N GLN A 17 -4.75 -14.63 12.21
CA GLN A 17 -3.47 -14.39 12.88
C GLN A 17 -2.35 -15.28 12.32
N GLU A 18 -2.63 -16.56 12.10
CA GLU A 18 -1.68 -17.48 11.47
C GLU A 18 -1.37 -17.09 10.02
N LEU A 19 -2.40 -16.74 9.24
CA LEU A 19 -2.23 -16.27 7.86
C LEU A 19 -1.40 -14.99 7.80
N THR A 20 -1.65 -14.03 8.69
CA THR A 20 -0.88 -12.78 8.79
C THR A 20 0.60 -13.08 9.07
N LYS A 21 0.88 -14.01 9.99
CA LYS A 21 2.25 -14.45 10.28
C LYS A 21 2.89 -15.11 9.06
N LEU A 22 2.18 -16.00 8.37
CA LEU A 22 2.65 -16.66 7.16
C LEU A 22 2.97 -15.64 6.05
N VAL A 23 2.11 -14.65 5.82
CA VAL A 23 2.32 -13.58 4.83
C VAL A 23 3.58 -12.77 5.17
N LYS A 24 3.71 -12.35 6.43
CA LYS A 24 4.91 -11.64 6.91
C LYS A 24 6.18 -12.46 6.67
N GLU A 25 6.18 -13.73 7.08
CA GLU A 25 7.31 -14.65 6.88
C GLU A 25 7.65 -14.82 5.39
N THR A 26 6.62 -14.98 4.55
CA THR A 26 6.76 -15.14 3.11
C THR A 26 7.50 -13.96 2.50
N PHE A 27 7.12 -12.73 2.82
CA PHE A 27 7.78 -11.54 2.25
C PHE A 27 9.26 -11.39 2.66
N LEU A 28 9.69 -12.06 3.72
CA LEU A 28 11.07 -12.07 4.20
C LEU A 28 11.94 -13.18 3.59
N LEU A 29 11.41 -14.05 2.73
CA LEU A 29 12.18 -15.17 2.15
C LEU A 29 13.24 -14.73 1.12
N TRP A 30 13.10 -13.55 0.52
CA TRP A 30 14.00 -13.00 -0.49
C TRP A 30 15.09 -12.12 0.13
N ASP A 31 16.32 -12.26 -0.38
CA ASP A 31 17.45 -11.44 0.05
C ASP A 31 17.37 -10.02 -0.53
N GLU A 32 16.71 -9.87 -1.67
CA GLU A 32 16.50 -8.61 -2.36
C GLU A 32 15.74 -7.64 -1.45
N ILE A 33 16.38 -6.53 -1.11
CA ILE A 33 15.77 -5.49 -0.29
C ILE A 33 14.77 -4.69 -1.13
N TRP A 34 15.06 -4.46 -2.39
CA TRP A 34 14.25 -3.67 -3.32
C TRP A 34 14.02 -4.42 -4.64
N VAL A 35 12.76 -4.49 -5.08
CA VAL A 35 12.36 -5.09 -6.35
C VAL A 35 11.28 -4.20 -6.99
N GLY A 36 11.48 -3.80 -8.24
CA GLY A 36 10.55 -2.95 -8.98
C GLY A 36 10.38 -1.57 -8.35
N PHE A 37 9.36 -1.41 -7.49
CA PHE A 37 9.04 -0.16 -6.78
C PHE A 37 8.81 -0.37 -5.29
N SER A 38 9.22 -1.52 -4.75
CA SER A 38 8.82 -1.96 -3.41
C SER A 38 10.02 -2.47 -2.61
N TRP A 39 10.04 -2.13 -1.33
CA TRP A 39 10.99 -2.62 -0.35
C TRP A 39 10.45 -3.83 0.40
N ARG A 40 11.33 -4.61 1.01
CA ARG A 40 10.95 -5.77 1.81
C ARG A 40 9.84 -5.47 2.84
N HIS A 41 9.95 -4.39 3.60
CA HIS A 41 8.92 -3.99 4.56
C HIS A 41 7.66 -3.41 3.92
N TYR A 42 7.76 -2.85 2.71
CA TYR A 42 6.60 -2.29 2.02
C TYR A 42 5.51 -3.33 1.80
N TYR A 43 5.85 -4.56 1.41
CA TYR A 43 4.86 -5.59 1.07
C TYR A 43 3.93 -5.91 2.24
N PHE A 44 4.49 -6.21 3.42
CA PHE A 44 3.66 -6.54 4.58
C PHE A 44 2.86 -5.34 5.08
N ASN A 45 3.50 -4.18 5.22
CA ASN A 45 2.81 -2.97 5.67
C ASN A 45 1.69 -2.59 4.68
N HIS A 46 1.92 -2.71 3.38
CA HIS A 46 0.91 -2.50 2.35
C HIS A 46 -0.28 -3.46 2.51
N THR A 47 -0.03 -4.76 2.68
CA THR A 47 -1.09 -5.73 2.96
C THR A 47 -1.94 -5.32 4.18
N GLN A 48 -1.32 -4.85 5.26
CA GLN A 48 -2.04 -4.41 6.46
C GLN A 48 -2.90 -3.16 6.19
N ARG A 49 -2.38 -2.17 5.45
CA ARG A 49 -3.12 -0.95 5.11
C ARG A 49 -4.29 -1.23 4.16
N VAL A 50 -4.07 -2.07 3.14
CA VAL A 50 -5.11 -2.53 2.21
C VAL A 50 -6.18 -3.30 2.97
N HIS A 51 -5.80 -4.22 3.86
CA HIS A 51 -6.73 -4.92 4.73
C HIS A 51 -7.60 -3.97 5.55
N ALA A 52 -6.99 -3.01 6.26
CA ALA A 52 -7.73 -2.03 7.05
C ALA A 52 -8.71 -1.21 6.18
N LEU A 53 -8.25 -0.73 5.02
CA LEU A 53 -9.06 0.05 4.10
C LEU A 53 -10.20 -0.77 3.47
N CYS A 54 -9.96 -2.04 3.10
CA CYS A 54 -11.00 -2.96 2.64
C CYS A 54 -12.13 -3.08 3.65
N LEU A 55 -11.82 -3.18 4.94
CA LEU A 55 -12.85 -3.27 5.98
C LEU A 55 -13.60 -1.95 6.19
N THR A 56 -12.92 -0.81 6.07
CA THR A 56 -13.59 0.50 6.11
C THR A 56 -14.58 0.64 4.96
N ILE A 57 -14.15 0.35 3.72
CA ILE A 57 -15.01 0.44 2.54
C ILE A 57 -16.13 -0.61 2.63
N GLY A 58 -15.79 -1.87 2.93
CA GLY A 58 -16.75 -2.98 2.99
C GLY A 58 -17.85 -2.81 4.03
N ARG A 59 -17.57 -2.17 5.18
CA ARG A 59 -18.59 -1.87 6.18
C ARG A 59 -19.65 -0.92 5.63
N GLN A 60 -19.22 0.11 4.89
CA GLN A 60 -20.12 1.14 4.35
C GLN A 60 -20.86 0.66 3.10
N GLU A 61 -20.20 -0.11 2.24
CA GLU A 61 -20.79 -0.72 1.04
C GLU A 61 -21.64 -1.95 1.37
N GLY A 62 -21.52 -2.46 2.58
CA GLY A 62 -22.30 -3.60 3.06
C GLY A 62 -21.88 -4.93 2.46
N ALA A 63 -20.59 -5.09 2.16
CA ALA A 63 -19.98 -6.32 1.68
C ALA A 63 -19.84 -7.39 2.78
N ASP A 64 -19.48 -8.60 2.38
CA ASP A 64 -19.07 -9.69 3.27
C ASP A 64 -17.68 -9.40 3.84
N LEU A 65 -17.65 -8.88 5.07
CA LEU A 65 -16.41 -8.50 5.76
C LEU A 65 -15.50 -9.71 5.99
N ARG A 66 -16.07 -10.87 6.30
CA ARG A 66 -15.29 -12.09 6.51
C ARG A 66 -14.54 -12.43 5.22
N LYS A 67 -15.18 -12.36 4.05
CA LYS A 67 -14.46 -12.59 2.78
C LYS A 67 -13.36 -11.56 2.54
N LEU A 68 -13.61 -10.30 2.84
CA LEU A 68 -12.61 -9.23 2.67
C LEU A 68 -11.40 -9.39 3.60
N GLU A 69 -11.58 -9.83 4.85
CA GLU A 69 -10.47 -10.06 5.78
C GLU A 69 -9.49 -11.10 5.23
N TYR A 70 -9.99 -12.24 4.77
CA TYR A 70 -9.16 -13.30 4.19
C TYR A 70 -8.55 -12.88 2.85
N ALA A 71 -9.35 -12.29 1.95
CA ALA A 71 -8.88 -11.89 0.63
C ALA A 71 -7.81 -10.80 0.72
N ALA A 72 -8.04 -9.74 1.52
CA ALA A 72 -7.09 -8.66 1.66
C ALA A 72 -5.80 -9.09 2.38
N THR A 73 -5.86 -10.04 3.32
CA THR A 73 -4.66 -10.60 3.95
C THR A 73 -3.78 -11.36 2.96
N LEU A 74 -4.38 -12.05 1.98
CA LEU A 74 -3.67 -12.96 1.08
C LEU A 74 -3.44 -12.42 -0.34
N HIS A 75 -4.05 -11.29 -0.73
CA HIS A 75 -4.11 -10.85 -2.13
C HIS A 75 -2.74 -10.78 -2.82
N ASP A 76 -1.73 -10.33 -2.07
CA ASP A 76 -0.39 -10.10 -2.55
C ASP A 76 0.62 -11.16 -2.07
N ILE A 77 0.15 -12.30 -1.53
CA ILE A 77 1.05 -13.33 -0.95
C ILE A 77 2.10 -13.86 -1.94
N THR A 78 1.84 -13.76 -3.25
CA THR A 78 2.79 -14.13 -4.31
C THR A 78 3.43 -12.94 -5.02
N LYS A 79 3.25 -11.70 -4.53
CA LYS A 79 3.78 -10.49 -5.16
C LYS A 79 5.30 -10.47 -5.27
N ARG A 80 6.02 -11.08 -4.32
CA ARG A 80 7.49 -11.14 -4.31
C ARG A 80 8.09 -12.02 -5.42
N TYR A 81 7.28 -12.86 -6.06
CA TYR A 81 7.72 -13.59 -7.24
C TYR A 81 7.77 -12.71 -8.48
N ASP A 82 7.08 -11.57 -8.48
CA ASP A 82 7.20 -10.54 -9.51
C ASP A 82 8.58 -9.87 -9.38
N GLY A 83 9.53 -10.29 -10.21
CA GLY A 83 10.85 -9.70 -10.35
C GLY A 83 10.81 -8.35 -11.07
N LYS A 84 11.88 -8.04 -11.80
CA LYS A 84 11.95 -6.77 -12.56
C LYS A 84 10.87 -6.75 -13.64
N ILE A 85 10.30 -5.56 -13.87
CA ILE A 85 9.34 -5.35 -14.95
C ILE A 85 10.05 -5.52 -16.28
N LEU A 86 9.48 -6.33 -17.18
CA LEU A 86 10.02 -6.53 -18.52
C LEU A 86 9.82 -5.29 -19.39
N THR A 87 10.84 -4.93 -20.14
CA THR A 87 10.80 -3.85 -21.13
C THR A 87 11.26 -4.34 -22.49
N ASP A 88 10.65 -3.80 -23.55
CA ASP A 88 11.08 -4.05 -24.93
C ASP A 88 12.38 -3.29 -25.28
N ASN A 89 12.82 -3.45 -26.53
CA ASN A 89 14.05 -2.82 -27.04
C ASN A 89 13.98 -1.28 -27.08
N GLN A 90 12.80 -0.68 -26.90
CA GLN A 90 12.58 0.76 -26.83
C GLN A 90 12.43 1.26 -25.38
N GLY A 91 12.56 0.36 -24.40
CA GLY A 91 12.38 0.67 -22.98
C GLY A 91 10.92 0.79 -22.55
N LYS A 92 9.95 0.41 -23.40
CA LYS A 92 8.53 0.40 -23.05
C LYS A 92 8.19 -0.91 -22.33
N ARG A 93 7.30 -0.82 -21.34
CA ARG A 93 6.85 -1.98 -20.56
C ARG A 93 6.16 -3.01 -21.46
N VAL A 94 6.50 -4.28 -21.29
CA VAL A 94 5.85 -5.40 -21.97
C VAL A 94 4.54 -5.73 -21.25
N LEU A 95 3.47 -5.93 -22.04
CA LEU A 95 2.13 -6.23 -21.55
C LEU A 95 1.69 -7.62 -22.04
N ASP A 96 0.83 -8.29 -21.27
CA ASP A 96 0.09 -9.46 -21.74
C ASP A 96 -1.15 -9.06 -22.57
N GLU A 97 -1.91 -10.05 -23.06
CA GLU A 97 -3.13 -9.82 -23.84
C GLU A 97 -4.24 -9.06 -23.09
N ASN A 98 -4.17 -9.01 -21.76
CA ASN A 98 -5.12 -8.32 -20.89
C ASN A 98 -4.59 -6.95 -20.40
N GLY A 99 -3.40 -6.54 -20.86
CA GLY A 99 -2.79 -5.27 -20.51
C GLY A 99 -2.04 -5.26 -19.16
N PHE A 100 -1.77 -6.42 -18.56
CA PHE A 100 -0.97 -6.51 -17.34
C PHE A 100 0.52 -6.46 -17.65
N TRP A 101 1.31 -5.86 -16.74
CA TRP A 101 2.76 -5.81 -16.90
C TRP A 101 3.36 -7.19 -16.65
N LEU A 102 4.22 -7.62 -17.55
CA LEU A 102 5.00 -8.83 -17.36
C LEU A 102 6.26 -8.55 -16.55
N ASN A 103 6.63 -9.50 -15.71
CA ASN A 103 7.79 -9.42 -14.83
C ASN A 103 8.69 -10.65 -15.04
N GLU A 104 9.98 -10.46 -14.80
CA GLU A 104 10.90 -11.58 -14.55
C GLU A 104 10.38 -12.41 -13.37
N LEU A 105 10.66 -13.71 -13.39
CA LEU A 105 10.41 -14.55 -12.21
C LEU A 105 11.54 -14.35 -11.20
N LEU A 106 11.20 -14.04 -9.95
CA LEU A 106 12.16 -13.98 -8.85
C LEU A 106 11.85 -15.04 -7.79
N MET A 107 12.63 -16.12 -7.78
CA MET A 107 12.48 -17.18 -6.76
C MET A 107 13.21 -16.81 -5.46
N PRO A 108 12.65 -17.12 -4.28
CA PRO A 108 13.35 -16.90 -3.02
C PRO A 108 14.47 -17.93 -2.82
N LYS A 109 15.47 -17.58 -2.00
CA LYS A 109 16.51 -18.52 -1.56
C LYS A 109 16.08 -19.41 -0.39
N ARG A 110 14.98 -19.05 0.27
CA ARG A 110 14.42 -19.72 1.44
C ARG A 110 13.03 -20.23 1.11
N GLU A 111 12.55 -21.18 1.91
CA GLU A 111 11.32 -21.91 1.66
C GLU A 111 10.37 -21.85 2.85
N ASN A 112 9.06 -21.77 2.57
CA ASN A 112 7.98 -22.01 3.53
C ASN A 112 6.79 -22.72 2.83
N LEU A 113 5.62 -22.71 3.45
CA LEU A 113 4.41 -23.30 2.85
C LEU A 113 4.07 -22.68 1.48
N VAL A 114 4.15 -21.35 1.35
CA VAL A 114 3.80 -20.62 0.11
C VAL A 114 4.70 -21.04 -1.03
N THR A 115 6.01 -21.14 -0.81
CA THR A 115 6.97 -21.56 -1.85
C THR A 115 6.73 -22.99 -2.31
N ARG A 116 6.44 -23.93 -1.38
CA ARG A 116 6.10 -25.31 -1.75
C ARG A 116 4.85 -25.37 -2.61
N LEU A 117 3.78 -24.67 -2.20
CA LEU A 117 2.54 -24.64 -2.95
C LEU A 117 2.75 -23.98 -4.33
N TYR A 118 3.56 -22.92 -4.41
CA TYR A 118 3.88 -22.24 -5.67
C TYR A 118 4.53 -23.19 -6.68
N GLN A 119 5.48 -24.01 -6.21
CA GLN A 119 6.18 -25.00 -7.03
C GLN A 119 5.28 -26.18 -7.40
N THR A 120 4.62 -26.81 -6.43
CA THR A 120 3.77 -27.99 -6.63
C THR A 120 2.58 -27.71 -7.55
N HIS A 121 2.07 -26.47 -7.55
CA HIS A 121 0.98 -26.06 -8.43
C HIS A 121 1.47 -25.39 -9.72
N ASN A 122 2.77 -25.41 -10.04
CA ASN A 122 3.34 -24.90 -11.29
C ASN A 122 2.94 -23.43 -11.60
N GLN A 123 3.07 -22.55 -10.60
CA GLN A 123 2.63 -21.15 -10.70
C GLN A 123 3.68 -20.20 -11.30
N TYR A 124 4.78 -20.73 -11.84
CA TYR A 124 5.86 -19.94 -12.44
C TYR A 124 5.35 -19.04 -13.58
N HIS A 125 5.90 -17.82 -13.63
CA HIS A 125 5.59 -16.80 -14.65
C HIS A 125 4.11 -16.37 -14.70
N LYS A 126 3.30 -16.75 -13.72
CA LYS A 126 1.95 -16.23 -13.55
C LYS A 126 2.00 -14.90 -12.81
N LEU A 127 1.11 -13.99 -13.19
CA LEU A 127 0.88 -12.75 -12.46
C LEU A 127 0.44 -13.07 -11.03
N HIS A 128 0.89 -12.27 -10.07
CA HIS A 128 0.61 -12.47 -8.64
C HIS A 128 -0.89 -12.53 -8.29
N ASN A 129 -1.79 -11.88 -9.03
CA ASN A 129 -3.23 -12.03 -8.80
C ASN A 129 -3.72 -13.45 -9.16
N VAL A 130 -3.18 -14.03 -10.23
CA VAL A 130 -3.53 -15.40 -10.68
C VAL A 130 -2.88 -16.44 -9.78
N SER A 131 -1.57 -16.35 -9.55
CA SER A 131 -0.88 -17.30 -8.66
C SER A 131 -1.35 -17.14 -7.21
N GLY A 132 -1.53 -15.90 -6.74
CA GLY A 132 -2.02 -15.59 -5.39
C GLY A 132 -3.39 -16.19 -5.13
N ALA A 133 -4.30 -16.16 -6.11
CA ALA A 133 -5.62 -16.79 -5.98
C ALA A 133 -5.53 -18.31 -5.76
N ILE A 134 -4.71 -19.00 -6.56
CA ILE A 134 -4.52 -20.45 -6.44
C ILE A 134 -3.88 -20.81 -5.10
N ILE A 135 -2.83 -20.06 -4.72
CA ILE A 135 -2.10 -20.32 -3.49
C ILE A 135 -2.94 -20.01 -2.25
N ALA A 136 -3.69 -18.90 -2.25
CA ALA A 136 -4.63 -18.59 -1.20
C ALA A 136 -5.67 -19.70 -1.03
N GLN A 137 -6.29 -20.17 -2.11
CA GLN A 137 -7.25 -21.27 -2.04
C GLN A 137 -6.62 -22.51 -1.39
N LYS A 138 -5.41 -22.89 -1.81
CA LYS A 138 -4.72 -24.09 -1.30
C LYS A 138 -4.33 -23.98 0.18
N ILE A 139 -3.98 -22.78 0.64
CA ILE A 139 -3.75 -22.52 2.06
C ILE A 139 -5.06 -22.63 2.84
N LEU A 140 -6.15 -22.03 2.35
CA LEU A 140 -7.43 -22.02 3.07
C LEU A 140 -8.07 -23.40 3.17
N GLU A 141 -7.86 -24.26 2.18
CA GLU A 141 -8.27 -25.68 2.21
C GLU A 141 -7.66 -26.46 3.40
N THR A 142 -6.53 -26.01 3.98
CA THR A 142 -5.93 -26.69 5.14
C THR A 142 -6.58 -26.34 6.48
N TYR A 143 -7.50 -25.38 6.49
CA TYR A 143 -8.18 -24.89 7.71
C TYR A 143 -9.62 -25.40 7.84
N ASP A 144 -9.98 -26.46 7.10
CA ASP A 144 -11.34 -27.03 7.06
C ASP A 144 -12.43 -25.99 6.75
N LEU A 145 -12.07 -24.92 6.05
CA LEU A 145 -13.02 -23.90 5.60
C LEU A 145 -13.88 -24.45 4.44
N PRO A 146 -15.16 -24.05 4.34
CA PRO A 146 -16.02 -24.49 3.25
C PRO A 146 -15.41 -24.21 1.87
N LEU A 147 -15.51 -25.18 0.95
CA LEU A 147 -14.89 -25.10 -0.38
C LEU A 147 -15.38 -23.87 -1.17
N ASP A 148 -16.67 -23.56 -1.10
CA ASP A 148 -17.28 -22.38 -1.73
C ASP A 148 -16.70 -21.07 -1.18
N PHE A 149 -16.40 -21.02 0.13
CA PHE A 149 -15.69 -19.91 0.74
C PHE A 149 -14.26 -19.79 0.19
N CYS A 150 -13.49 -20.87 0.16
CA CYS A 150 -12.12 -20.87 -0.39
C CYS A 150 -12.07 -20.42 -1.86
N LEU A 151 -12.99 -20.94 -2.69
CA LEU A 151 -13.15 -20.55 -4.10
C LEU A 151 -13.55 -19.08 -4.24
N SER A 152 -14.42 -18.59 -3.36
CA SER A 152 -14.82 -17.19 -3.29
C SER A 152 -13.63 -16.28 -3.01
N ILE A 153 -12.77 -16.61 -2.04
CA ILE A 153 -11.56 -15.83 -1.73
C ILE A 153 -10.60 -15.84 -2.93
N GLY A 154 -10.36 -17.00 -3.53
CA GLY A 154 -9.54 -17.11 -4.74
C GLY A 154 -10.07 -16.24 -5.88
N SER A 155 -11.39 -16.22 -6.10
CA SER A 155 -12.03 -15.37 -7.11
C SER A 155 -11.83 -13.88 -6.83
N ILE A 156 -11.98 -13.44 -5.57
CA ILE A 156 -11.75 -12.03 -5.18
C ILE A 156 -10.29 -11.63 -5.45
N ILE A 157 -9.32 -12.46 -5.03
CA ILE A 157 -7.88 -12.20 -5.23
C ILE A 157 -7.54 -12.20 -6.72
N LYS A 158 -8.05 -13.15 -7.52
CA LYS A 158 -7.78 -13.20 -8.95
C LYS A 158 -8.17 -11.91 -9.67
N SER A 159 -9.25 -11.29 -9.21
CA SER A 159 -9.83 -10.09 -9.82
C SER A 159 -9.22 -8.77 -9.33
N HIS A 160 -8.37 -8.77 -8.30
CA HIS A 160 -8.03 -7.52 -7.60
C HIS A 160 -7.27 -6.48 -8.42
N LEU A 161 -6.58 -6.86 -9.50
CA LEU A 161 -5.91 -5.87 -10.37
C LEU A 161 -6.87 -5.23 -11.37
N ARG A 162 -7.81 -6.00 -11.90
CA ARG A 162 -8.78 -5.58 -12.91
C ARG A 162 -10.09 -6.38 -12.76
N PRO A 163 -11.01 -5.93 -11.90
CA PRO A 163 -12.28 -6.63 -11.67
C PRO A 163 -13.13 -6.77 -12.94
N ASP A 164 -12.99 -5.83 -13.88
CA ASP A 164 -13.73 -5.76 -15.13
C ASP A 164 -13.38 -6.89 -16.11
N VAL A 165 -12.12 -7.34 -16.15
CA VAL A 165 -11.67 -8.46 -17.01
C VAL A 165 -12.29 -9.79 -16.56
N TYR A 166 -12.53 -9.92 -15.25
CA TYR A 166 -13.04 -11.15 -14.65
C TYR A 166 -14.54 -11.07 -14.30
N ASN A 167 -15.25 -10.14 -14.95
CA ASN A 167 -16.67 -9.85 -14.72
C ASN A 167 -17.65 -10.82 -15.42
N ASN A 168 -17.15 -11.79 -16.19
CA ASN A 168 -18.00 -12.79 -16.85
C ASN A 168 -18.68 -13.77 -15.88
N ASP A 169 -18.27 -13.78 -14.60
CA ASP A 169 -19.01 -14.46 -13.55
C ASP A 169 -20.02 -13.49 -12.92
N SER A 170 -21.31 -13.81 -13.07
CA SER A 170 -22.46 -13.26 -12.31
C SER A 170 -22.39 -13.53 -10.80
N SER A 171 -21.17 -13.60 -10.25
CA SER A 171 -20.86 -14.08 -8.91
C SER A 171 -21.37 -13.16 -7.82
N GLU A 172 -21.86 -13.78 -6.75
CA GLU A 172 -22.33 -13.15 -5.50
C GLU A 172 -21.29 -12.21 -4.84
N ASN A 173 -20.02 -12.25 -5.26
CA ASN A 173 -18.91 -11.52 -4.62
C ASN A 173 -18.41 -10.31 -5.43
N PHE A 174 -19.24 -9.77 -6.33
CA PHE A 174 -18.79 -8.71 -7.23
C PHE A 174 -18.39 -7.42 -6.49
N ILE A 175 -19.04 -7.11 -5.36
CA ILE A 175 -18.72 -5.93 -4.57
C ILE A 175 -17.37 -6.08 -3.85
N GLU A 176 -17.04 -7.27 -3.33
CA GLU A 176 -15.76 -7.56 -2.68
C GLU A 176 -14.58 -7.46 -3.65
N LYS A 177 -14.76 -7.92 -4.90
CA LYS A 177 -13.76 -7.77 -5.98
C LYS A 177 -13.41 -6.29 -6.22
N LYS A 178 -14.42 -5.43 -6.26
CA LYS A 178 -14.24 -3.98 -6.42
C LYS A 178 -13.58 -3.36 -5.20
N ILE A 179 -14.02 -3.71 -4.01
CA ILE A 179 -13.48 -3.15 -2.76
C ILE A 179 -12.00 -3.48 -2.61
N LEU A 180 -11.59 -4.72 -2.89
CA LEU A 180 -10.17 -5.10 -2.80
C LEU A 180 -9.33 -4.34 -3.84
N ASN A 181 -9.80 -4.25 -5.08
CA ASN A 181 -9.14 -3.48 -6.13
C ASN A 181 -8.99 -1.99 -5.78
N GLU A 182 -10.05 -1.36 -5.29
CA GLU A 182 -10.04 0.05 -4.93
C GLU A 182 -9.17 0.32 -3.72
N ALA A 183 -9.21 -0.53 -2.68
CA ALA A 183 -8.36 -0.38 -1.51
C ALA A 183 -6.87 -0.50 -1.85
N ASP A 184 -6.50 -1.50 -2.66
CA ASP A 184 -5.13 -1.67 -3.18
C ASP A 184 -4.70 -0.46 -4.02
N THR A 185 -5.57 -0.01 -4.94
CA THR A 185 -5.31 1.15 -5.80
C THR A 185 -5.10 2.43 -4.99
N ILE A 186 -5.97 2.69 -3.99
CA ILE A 186 -5.89 3.86 -3.13
C ILE A 186 -4.58 3.84 -2.36
N ASP A 187 -4.25 2.76 -1.63
CA ASP A 187 -3.03 2.71 -0.81
C ASP A 187 -1.75 2.93 -1.63
N ALA A 188 -1.69 2.37 -2.84
CA ALA A 188 -0.51 2.46 -3.68
C ALA A 188 -0.37 3.80 -4.43
N ASN A 189 -1.47 4.55 -4.63
CA ASN A 189 -1.49 5.68 -5.57
C ASN A 189 -2.09 7.00 -5.05
N ILE A 190 -2.92 7.00 -4.00
CA ILE A 190 -3.69 8.16 -3.54
C ILE A 190 -3.58 8.33 -2.02
N GLY A 191 -3.28 9.55 -1.57
CA GLY A 191 -3.18 9.90 -0.16
C GLY A 191 -1.74 9.97 0.35
N LEU A 192 -1.59 10.25 1.64
CA LEU A 192 -0.32 10.44 2.29
C LEU A 192 0.53 9.15 2.35
N THR A 193 -0.11 7.98 2.37
CA THR A 193 0.56 6.67 2.23
C THR A 193 1.24 6.53 0.86
N ALA A 194 0.55 6.87 -0.21
CA ALA A 194 1.11 6.93 -1.56
C ALA A 194 2.13 8.06 -1.74
N PHE A 195 1.96 9.18 -1.05
CA PHE A 195 2.93 10.27 -1.01
C PHE A 195 4.25 9.83 -0.36
N TYR A 196 4.20 9.18 0.80
CA TYR A 196 5.36 8.56 1.42
C TYR A 196 6.06 7.58 0.49
N ARG A 197 5.29 6.68 -0.15
CA ARG A 197 5.83 5.74 -1.13
C ARG A 197 6.52 6.46 -2.29
N ASN A 198 5.95 7.58 -2.76
CA ASN A 198 6.55 8.38 -3.83
C ASN A 198 7.89 8.99 -3.42
N ILE A 199 7.99 9.53 -2.19
CA ILE A 199 9.25 10.01 -1.61
C ILE A 199 10.31 8.92 -1.67
N GLN A 200 9.98 7.71 -1.21
CA GLN A 200 10.92 6.59 -1.17
C GLN A 200 11.40 6.19 -2.58
N ILE A 201 10.46 6.03 -3.53
CA ILE A 201 10.79 5.67 -4.92
C ILE A 201 11.70 6.71 -5.57
N ARG A 202 11.35 7.99 -5.44
CA ARG A 202 12.13 9.09 -6.05
C ARG A 202 13.50 9.21 -5.43
N THR A 203 13.56 9.12 -4.11
CA THR A 203 14.81 9.22 -3.37
C THR A 203 15.76 8.09 -3.74
N HIS A 204 15.30 6.83 -3.69
CA HIS A 204 16.14 5.68 -4.04
C HIS A 204 16.72 5.78 -5.46
N LEU A 205 15.90 6.17 -6.44
CA LEU A 205 16.37 6.39 -7.81
C LEU A 205 17.36 7.55 -7.94
N ALA A 206 17.29 8.54 -7.04
CA ALA A 206 18.19 9.69 -7.00
C ALA A 206 19.47 9.44 -6.18
N THR A 207 19.47 8.56 -5.17
CA THR A 207 20.66 8.22 -4.37
C THR A 207 21.76 7.62 -5.23
N TYR A 208 21.40 6.89 -6.30
CA TYR A 208 22.35 6.45 -7.32
C TYR A 208 23.09 7.60 -8.04
N LYS A 209 22.56 8.83 -7.96
CA LYS A 209 23.06 10.02 -8.65
C LYS A 209 23.78 11.03 -7.76
N LYS A 210 23.86 10.82 -6.42
CA LYS A 210 24.55 11.68 -5.44
C LYS A 210 24.23 13.19 -5.59
N ASP A 211 22.95 13.55 -5.58
CA ASP A 211 22.46 14.91 -5.82
C ASP A 211 22.12 15.63 -4.50
N GLU A 212 22.83 16.71 -4.15
CA GLU A 212 22.56 17.52 -2.95
C GLU A 212 21.32 18.43 -3.10
N THR A 213 20.83 18.64 -4.33
CA THR A 213 19.63 19.46 -4.62
C THR A 213 18.32 18.64 -4.62
N MET A 214 18.41 17.38 -4.19
CA MET A 214 17.38 16.37 -4.41
C MET A 214 16.04 16.71 -3.76
N LEU A 215 16.04 17.36 -2.58
CA LEU A 215 14.80 17.81 -1.95
C LEU A 215 14.03 18.78 -2.85
N ARG A 216 14.63 19.92 -3.23
CA ARG A 216 13.93 20.91 -4.07
C ARG A 216 13.47 20.33 -5.40
N ARG A 217 14.31 19.50 -6.03
CA ARG A 217 13.96 18.81 -7.27
C ARG A 217 12.81 17.82 -7.09
N TYR A 218 12.77 17.10 -5.98
CA TYR A 218 11.64 16.23 -5.66
C TYR A 218 10.37 17.06 -5.47
N LEU A 219 10.43 18.12 -4.67
CA LEU A 219 9.28 18.98 -4.36
C LEU A 219 8.67 19.59 -5.62
N SER A 220 9.48 20.00 -6.60
CA SER A 220 8.99 20.53 -7.89
C SER A 220 8.26 19.51 -8.76
N THR A 221 8.26 18.22 -8.40
CA THR A 221 7.55 17.16 -9.13
C THR A 221 6.23 16.75 -8.49
N ILE A 222 5.91 17.29 -7.29
CA ILE A 222 4.75 16.86 -6.51
C ILE A 222 3.45 17.27 -7.19
N GLU A 223 3.28 18.53 -7.58
CA GLU A 223 2.04 19.01 -8.20
C GLU A 223 1.66 18.22 -9.46
N PRO A 224 2.54 18.08 -10.49
CA PRO A 224 2.21 17.26 -11.66
C PRO A 224 1.95 15.79 -11.35
N TRP A 225 2.46 15.28 -10.22
CA TRP A 225 2.19 13.92 -9.77
C TRP A 225 0.82 13.79 -9.08
N ILE A 226 0.40 14.80 -8.30
CA ILE A 226 -0.92 14.89 -7.67
C ILE A 226 -2.02 15.00 -8.73
N GLU A 227 -1.85 15.86 -9.73
CA GLU A 227 -2.85 16.11 -10.78
C GLU A 227 -3.22 14.83 -11.55
N ARG A 228 -2.26 13.94 -11.76
CA ARG A 228 -2.47 12.67 -12.46
C ARG A 228 -3.29 11.66 -11.66
N LYS A 229 -3.58 11.91 -10.38
CA LYS A 229 -4.26 10.92 -9.52
C LYS A 229 -5.76 10.85 -9.75
N THR A 230 -6.37 11.89 -10.30
CA THR A 230 -7.79 11.90 -10.66
C THR A 230 -8.16 10.73 -11.55
N ALA A 231 -7.28 10.35 -12.48
CA ALA A 231 -7.49 9.21 -13.39
C ALA A 231 -7.68 7.87 -12.65
N PHE A 232 -7.12 7.69 -11.44
CA PHE A 232 -7.40 6.49 -10.66
C PHE A 232 -8.81 6.51 -10.05
N ILE A 233 -9.29 7.70 -9.64
CA ILE A 233 -10.63 7.87 -9.06
C ILE A 233 -11.70 7.61 -10.12
N ASP A 234 -11.47 8.04 -11.36
CA ASP A 234 -12.41 7.85 -12.48
C ASP A 234 -12.67 6.38 -12.82
N LEU A 235 -11.77 5.47 -12.41
CA LEU A 235 -11.91 4.03 -12.59
C LEU A 235 -12.61 3.33 -11.42
N MET A 236 -12.82 4.03 -10.30
CA MET A 236 -13.48 3.48 -9.12
C MET A 236 -15.01 3.49 -9.31
N THR A 237 -15.67 2.53 -8.68
CA THR A 237 -17.11 2.31 -8.82
C THR A 237 -17.86 2.19 -7.50
N THR A 238 -17.18 1.91 -6.37
CA THR A 238 -17.84 1.98 -5.06
C THR A 238 -17.98 3.43 -4.61
N LYS A 239 -19.12 3.77 -3.99
CA LYS A 239 -19.38 5.14 -3.54
C LYS A 239 -18.41 5.54 -2.44
N THR A 240 -18.16 4.64 -1.50
CA THR A 240 -17.22 4.86 -0.41
C THR A 240 -15.79 4.95 -0.92
N GLY A 241 -15.32 4.05 -1.78
CA GLY A 241 -13.97 4.11 -2.34
C GLY A 241 -13.70 5.44 -3.06
N ILE A 242 -14.63 5.90 -3.90
CA ILE A 242 -14.56 7.23 -4.55
C ILE A 242 -14.45 8.35 -3.53
N ASN A 243 -15.27 8.33 -2.47
CA ASN A 243 -15.26 9.37 -1.43
C ASN A 243 -13.94 9.40 -0.66
N ILE A 244 -13.43 8.23 -0.25
CA ILE A 244 -12.13 8.12 0.45
C ILE A 244 -11.01 8.62 -0.45
N ALA A 245 -10.98 8.17 -1.71
CA ALA A 245 -9.96 8.57 -2.68
C ALA A 245 -9.96 10.09 -2.92
N ARG A 246 -11.14 10.71 -3.03
CA ARG A 246 -11.28 12.18 -3.14
C ARG A 246 -10.76 12.90 -1.90
N GLN A 247 -11.15 12.46 -0.70
CA GLN A 247 -10.68 13.07 0.54
C GLN A 247 -9.15 12.97 0.69
N ARG A 248 -8.57 11.81 0.37
CA ARG A 248 -7.12 11.60 0.36
C ARG A 248 -6.42 12.44 -0.70
N LEU A 249 -7.02 12.64 -1.88
CA LEU A 249 -6.48 13.52 -2.91
C LEU A 249 -6.49 14.99 -2.49
N GLU A 250 -7.59 15.48 -1.90
CA GLU A 250 -7.65 16.85 -1.38
C GLU A 250 -6.62 17.07 -0.27
N ARG A 251 -6.46 16.10 0.64
CA ARG A 251 -5.41 16.14 1.66
C ARG A 251 -3.99 16.26 1.07
N MET A 252 -3.70 15.55 -0.02
CA MET A 252 -2.39 15.71 -0.69
C MET A 252 -2.22 17.13 -1.27
N LYS A 253 -3.28 17.72 -1.83
CA LYS A 253 -3.24 19.10 -2.33
C LYS A 253 -3.01 20.10 -1.20
N GLU A 254 -3.67 19.91 -0.06
CA GLU A 254 -3.45 20.73 1.15
C GLU A 254 -1.99 20.64 1.61
N VAL A 255 -1.46 19.42 1.74
CA VAL A 255 -0.06 19.17 2.12
C VAL A 255 0.90 19.81 1.11
N HIS A 256 0.60 19.76 -0.19
CA HIS A 256 1.41 20.44 -1.20
C HIS A 256 1.40 21.96 -1.02
N SER A 257 0.24 22.58 -0.78
CA SER A 257 0.14 24.00 -0.48
C SER A 257 0.94 24.38 0.77
N GLU A 258 0.88 23.56 1.84
CA GLU A 258 1.67 23.74 3.06
C GLU A 258 3.19 23.64 2.79
N ILE A 259 3.64 22.72 1.92
CA ILE A 259 5.05 22.62 1.48
C ILE A 259 5.50 23.92 0.78
N ILE A 260 4.69 24.45 -0.14
CA ILE A 260 5.02 25.68 -0.87
C ILE A 260 5.11 26.87 0.08
N GLU A 261 4.19 26.98 1.03
CA GLU A 261 4.22 28.03 2.04
C GLU A 261 5.48 27.95 2.92
N GLU A 262 5.86 26.74 3.36
CA GLU A 262 7.07 26.52 4.14
C GLU A 262 8.34 26.89 3.35
N LEU A 263 8.40 26.55 2.05
CA LEU A 263 9.51 26.92 1.17
C LEU A 263 9.65 28.45 0.99
N GLN A 264 8.54 29.18 0.94
CA GLN A 264 8.54 30.63 0.67
C GLN A 264 8.83 31.46 1.92
N ASN A 265 8.29 31.05 3.07
CA ASN A 265 8.23 31.91 4.24
C ASN A 265 9.28 31.59 5.31
N ASN A 266 9.70 30.33 5.45
CA ASN A 266 10.62 29.95 6.52
C ASN A 266 11.35 28.62 6.27
N GLU A 267 12.00 28.48 5.11
CA GLU A 267 12.57 27.20 4.70
C GLU A 267 13.58 26.64 5.71
N HIS A 268 14.42 27.50 6.31
CA HIS A 268 15.42 27.06 7.29
C HIS A 268 14.77 26.40 8.51
N ASN A 269 13.79 27.07 9.14
CA ASN A 269 13.10 26.50 10.29
C ASN A 269 12.21 25.32 9.88
N SER A 270 11.63 25.35 8.68
CA SER A 270 10.82 24.24 8.17
C SER A 270 11.62 22.96 7.91
N LEU A 271 12.89 23.08 7.51
CA LEU A 271 13.79 21.94 7.38
C LEU A 271 14.17 21.32 8.74
N GLU A 272 14.17 22.14 9.79
CA GLU A 272 14.50 21.67 11.14
C GLU A 272 13.25 21.15 11.87
N TYR A 273 12.11 21.87 11.79
CA TYR A 273 10.94 21.69 12.65
C TYR A 273 9.63 21.36 11.92
N GLY A 274 9.62 21.54 10.59
CA GLY A 274 8.41 21.56 9.78
C GLY A 274 8.16 20.32 8.95
N LEU A 275 7.17 20.46 8.06
CA LEU A 275 6.82 19.44 7.09
C LEU A 275 8.01 19.12 6.16
N LEU A 276 8.81 20.12 5.78
CA LEU A 276 10.04 19.89 5.01
C LEU A 276 11.05 19.00 5.74
N GLY A 277 11.20 19.18 7.05
CA GLY A 277 12.04 18.34 7.91
C GLY A 277 11.53 16.90 7.98
N VAL A 278 10.22 16.69 8.08
CA VAL A 278 9.61 15.35 8.02
C VAL A 278 9.87 14.67 6.67
N ILE A 279 9.66 15.39 5.56
CA ILE A 279 9.92 14.88 4.21
C ILE A 279 11.39 14.51 4.05
N LYS A 280 12.31 15.39 4.45
CA LYS A 280 13.75 15.11 4.44
C LYS A 280 14.08 13.86 5.27
N SER A 281 13.50 13.74 6.46
CA SER A 281 13.68 12.56 7.32
C SER A 281 13.21 11.26 6.68
N PHE A 282 12.17 11.30 5.84
CA PHE A 282 11.76 10.16 5.03
C PHE A 282 12.75 9.86 3.90
N MET A 283 13.28 10.89 3.25
CA MET A 283 14.28 10.75 2.18
C MET A 283 15.58 10.12 2.68
N ASP A 284 16.02 10.47 3.89
CA ASP A 284 17.27 9.96 4.48
C ASP A 284 17.22 8.44 4.75
N GLN A 285 16.03 7.85 4.88
CA GLN A 285 15.83 6.41 5.16
C GLN A 285 15.33 5.61 3.96
N ASN A 286 16.10 5.63 2.87
CA ASN A 286 15.68 5.08 1.57
C ASN A 286 16.20 3.66 1.23
N THR A 287 17.05 3.08 2.09
CA THR A 287 17.65 1.76 1.80
C THR A 287 16.67 0.62 2.03
N ASN A 288 15.95 0.65 3.16
CA ASN A 288 14.91 -0.32 3.52
C ASN A 288 13.84 0.34 4.42
N PRO A 289 13.11 1.34 3.91
CA PRO A 289 12.12 2.10 4.67
C PRO A 289 11.04 1.20 5.30
N ASN A 290 10.72 1.50 6.56
CA ASN A 290 9.53 1.00 7.25
C ASN A 290 8.69 2.21 7.70
N LEU A 291 7.52 2.38 7.09
CA LEU A 291 6.63 3.50 7.37
C LEU A 291 6.18 3.53 8.84
N GLU A 292 5.81 2.37 9.39
CA GLU A 292 5.26 2.30 10.75
C GLU A 292 6.32 2.65 11.80
N ASP A 293 7.51 2.04 11.70
CA ASP A 293 8.62 2.34 12.61
C ASP A 293 8.97 3.84 12.55
N LYS A 294 9.00 4.41 11.35
CA LYS A 294 9.33 5.81 11.15
C LYS A 294 8.26 6.74 11.69
N LEU A 295 6.99 6.43 11.44
CA LEU A 295 5.88 7.23 11.93
C LEU A 295 5.78 7.17 13.46
N ASN A 296 5.98 5.98 14.04
CA ASN A 296 6.07 5.80 15.49
C ASN A 296 7.21 6.66 16.04
N HIS A 297 8.43 6.55 15.51
CA HIS A 297 9.56 7.38 15.93
C HIS A 297 9.26 8.89 15.90
N LEU A 298 8.63 9.38 14.82
CA LEU A 298 8.25 10.80 14.71
C LEU A 298 7.20 11.23 15.76
N LEU A 299 6.25 10.34 16.08
CA LEU A 299 5.14 10.62 16.99
C LEU A 299 5.46 10.35 18.48
N THR A 300 6.28 9.35 18.79
CA THR A 300 6.55 8.87 20.17
C THR A 300 7.91 9.32 20.70
N ASP A 301 8.97 9.23 19.90
CA ASP A 301 10.34 9.38 20.38
C ASP A 301 10.78 10.84 20.48
N GLY A 302 9.81 11.76 20.41
CA GLY A 302 10.00 13.12 20.87
C GLY A 302 10.56 14.09 19.82
N VAL A 303 10.75 13.67 18.57
CA VAL A 303 11.09 14.59 17.47
C VAL A 303 10.03 15.68 17.35
N LEU A 304 8.74 15.32 17.39
CA LEU A 304 7.63 16.28 17.36
C LEU A 304 6.98 16.54 18.74
N ARG A 305 7.14 15.65 19.73
CA ARG A 305 6.45 15.74 21.05
C ARG A 305 7.31 16.17 22.24
N ASN A 306 8.63 15.91 22.26
CA ASN A 306 9.49 16.14 23.45
C ASN A 306 10.55 17.24 23.25
N GLY A 307 10.45 18.07 22.22
CA GLY A 307 11.31 19.24 22.10
C GLY A 307 12.81 18.98 21.95
N ASN A 308 13.19 17.79 21.48
CA ASN A 308 14.59 17.48 21.13
C ASN A 308 14.96 17.87 19.68
N LEU A 309 13.98 18.27 18.88
CA LEU A 309 14.15 19.44 18.04
C LEU A 309 13.84 20.62 18.96
N LYS A 310 14.84 21.47 19.27
CA LYS A 310 14.67 22.64 20.15
C LYS A 310 13.31 23.26 19.86
N ILE A 311 12.35 23.15 20.78
CA ILE A 311 11.10 23.92 20.63
C ILE A 311 11.60 25.33 20.42
N GLY A 312 11.39 25.89 19.23
CA GLY A 312 11.52 27.33 19.06
C GLY A 312 10.57 27.89 20.09
N THR A 313 11.13 28.40 21.18
CA THR A 313 10.36 28.99 22.28
C THR A 313 9.68 30.28 21.80
N ASP A 314 9.92 30.68 20.56
CA ASP A 314 9.24 31.77 19.87
C ASP A 314 7.87 31.35 19.33
N ARG A 315 6.97 32.33 19.24
CA ARG A 315 5.64 32.14 18.65
C ARG A 315 5.71 31.90 17.13
N GLU A 316 6.86 32.13 16.50
CA GLU A 316 7.03 32.15 15.05
C GLU A 316 7.18 30.73 14.47
N THR A 317 7.75 29.78 15.21
CA THR A 317 7.94 28.38 14.76
C THR A 317 6.74 27.46 15.05
N GLN A 318 5.81 27.88 15.91
CA GLN A 318 4.66 27.04 16.29
C GLN A 318 3.80 26.57 15.11
N PRO A 319 3.44 27.43 14.12
CA PRO A 319 2.62 26.99 12.99
C PRO A 319 3.29 25.88 12.17
N THR A 320 4.60 25.97 11.96
CA THR A 320 5.42 25.00 11.23
C THR A 320 5.44 23.64 11.93
N VAL A 321 5.64 23.63 13.25
CA VAL A 321 5.58 22.38 14.05
C VAL A 321 4.19 21.75 14.01
N GLN A 322 3.13 22.56 14.10
CA GLN A 322 1.76 22.05 14.05
C GLN A 322 1.42 21.42 12.71
N ARG A 323 1.91 21.97 11.59
CA ARG A 323 1.78 21.34 10.27
C ARG A 323 2.46 19.97 10.22
N ALA A 324 3.68 19.84 10.73
CA ALA A 324 4.40 18.57 10.78
C ALA A 324 3.64 17.51 11.62
N ILE A 325 3.11 17.92 12.79
CA ILE A 325 2.28 17.04 13.65
C ILE A 325 1.00 16.62 12.93
N LYS A 326 0.27 17.57 12.35
CA LYS A 326 -0.97 17.31 11.58
C LYS A 326 -0.69 16.32 10.46
N PHE A 327 0.36 16.53 9.67
CA PHE A 327 0.76 15.62 8.60
C PHE A 327 0.99 14.19 9.12
N CYS A 328 1.77 14.02 10.20
CA CYS A 328 2.04 12.69 10.77
C CYS A 328 0.76 12.03 11.32
N GLN A 329 -0.11 12.79 11.97
CA GLN A 329 -1.39 12.28 12.46
C GLN A 329 -2.31 11.80 11.32
N LEU A 330 -2.43 12.61 10.26
CA LEU A 330 -3.22 12.25 9.08
C LEU A 330 -2.64 11.03 8.36
N LEU A 331 -1.31 10.95 8.23
CA LEU A 331 -0.64 9.77 7.68
C LEU A 331 -0.92 8.53 8.55
N SER A 332 -0.88 8.68 9.88
CA SER A 332 -1.19 7.59 10.82
C SER A 332 -2.64 7.11 10.69
N GLN A 333 -3.59 8.01 10.44
CA GLN A 333 -4.98 7.65 10.19
C GLN A 333 -5.11 6.84 8.89
N GLU A 334 -4.44 7.26 7.82
CA GLU A 334 -4.47 6.52 6.55
C GLU A 334 -3.87 5.11 6.67
N VAL A 335 -2.80 4.95 7.48
CA VAL A 335 -2.17 3.66 7.77
C VAL A 335 -3.16 2.67 8.39
N ILE A 336 -4.06 3.13 9.26
CA ILE A 336 -5.06 2.26 9.88
C ILE A 336 -6.38 2.21 9.10
N GLY A 337 -6.36 2.61 7.82
CA GLY A 337 -7.52 2.55 6.92
C GLY A 337 -8.62 3.57 7.25
N GLN A 338 -8.30 4.62 8.01
CA GLN A 338 -9.22 5.71 8.31
C GLN A 338 -9.13 6.81 7.24
N THR A 339 -10.19 7.62 7.19
CA THR A 339 -10.36 8.78 6.31
C THR A 339 -9.97 10.05 7.01
#